data_AF-A0A7W6NJZ9-F1
#
_entry.id   AF-A0A7W6NJZ9-F1
#
_cell.length_a   1.000
_cell.length_b   1.000
_cell.length_c   1.000
_cell.angle_alpha   90.00
_cell.angle_beta   90.00
_cell.angle_gamma   90.00
#
_symmetry.space_group_name_H-M   'P 1'
#
loop_
_entity.id
_entity.type
_entity.pdbx_description
1 polymer ?
#
loop_
_entity_poly.entity_id
_entity_poly.type
_entity_poly.pdbx_seq_one_letter_code
_entity_poly.pdbx_strand_id
1 'polypeptide(L)'
;MITAYRRTGEATVLAADRFAAGLDGDIVWIDLDAPSREEEAAIEAALSISVPTREDLKDIEPSSRLFVENGDVFMTASLVWKTETDFPDLTDIAFILTHERLVTVRYAEPRAFKLFAAALARFCANGHGPQPGPTAMTAPHLMARLLETISDRTAEILEQETARIDALSLQVFSGGTKRRPPRYLEERLLDVASHHRLLGKVKESLASLSRLVSFLQSLPAVQGDDDARNLCHTIARDIQSLSEHVSFIAGNITFLLDASLGLINLEQNAIIKIFSIASVVFLPPTLVASIYGMNFQFMPETGWTYGYPMSLIAMLVSAIVPYFFFRWKGWL
;
A
#
# COMPACT_ATOMS: atom_id res chain seq x y z
N MET A 1 1.58 -28.51 -3.54
CA MET A 1 0.26 -29.03 -4.02
C MET A 1 0.05 -28.58 -5.45
N ILE A 2 -0.27 -29.50 -6.36
CA ILE A 2 -0.49 -29.20 -7.77
C ILE A 2 -1.96 -29.34 -8.14
N THR A 3 -2.55 -28.31 -8.73
CA THR A 3 -3.93 -28.33 -9.25
C THR A 3 -3.93 -28.15 -10.76
N ALA A 4 -4.53 -29.08 -11.49
CA ALA A 4 -4.73 -28.99 -12.93
C ALA A 4 -6.17 -28.61 -13.26
N TYR A 5 -6.31 -27.61 -14.12
CA TYR A 5 -7.58 -27.09 -14.61
C TYR A 5 -7.76 -27.50 -16.08
N ARG A 6 -8.88 -28.17 -16.35
CA ARG A 6 -9.25 -28.67 -17.69
C ARG A 6 -10.04 -27.63 -18.47
N ARG A 7 -10.13 -27.79 -19.80
CA ARG A 7 -10.99 -26.98 -20.69
C ARG A 7 -12.47 -26.99 -20.28
N THR A 8 -12.90 -28.04 -19.57
CA THR A 8 -14.26 -28.18 -19.02
C THR A 8 -14.48 -27.37 -17.74
N GLY A 9 -13.43 -26.72 -17.20
CA GLY A 9 -13.48 -25.97 -15.95
C GLY A 9 -13.34 -26.85 -14.70
N GLU A 10 -13.19 -28.17 -14.87
CA GLU A 10 -12.94 -29.10 -13.78
C GLU A 10 -11.51 -28.91 -13.25
N ALA A 11 -11.39 -28.80 -11.93
CA ALA A 11 -10.12 -28.73 -11.22
C ALA A 11 -9.84 -30.09 -10.57
N THR A 12 -8.67 -30.66 -10.87
CA THR A 12 -8.20 -31.92 -10.28
C THR A 12 -6.89 -31.68 -9.55
N VAL A 13 -6.81 -32.09 -8.28
CA VAL A 13 -5.53 -32.14 -7.57
C VAL A 13 -4.74 -33.32 -8.11
N LEU A 14 -3.53 -33.05 -8.61
CA LEU A 14 -2.65 -34.06 -9.15
C LEU A 14 -1.62 -34.46 -8.10
N ALA A 15 -1.45 -35.76 -7.91
CA ALA A 15 -0.33 -36.32 -7.17
C ALA A 15 0.90 -36.45 -8.08
N ALA A 16 2.10 -36.42 -7.50
CA ALA A 16 3.37 -36.40 -8.23
C ALA A 16 3.56 -37.63 -9.15
N ASP A 17 3.01 -38.78 -8.75
CA ASP A 17 3.03 -40.04 -9.49
C ASP A 17 2.24 -39.98 -10.81
N ARG A 18 1.18 -39.18 -10.87
CA ARG A 18 0.33 -39.04 -12.06
C ARG A 18 1.04 -38.35 -13.22
N PHE A 19 2.04 -37.51 -12.96
CA PHE A 19 2.81 -36.83 -14.01
C PHE A 19 3.71 -37.79 -14.79
N ALA A 20 4.18 -38.87 -14.17
CA ALA A 20 4.97 -39.91 -14.83
C ALA A 20 4.16 -40.71 -15.88
N ALA A 21 2.83 -40.71 -15.79
CA ALA A 21 1.93 -41.39 -16.72
C ALA A 21 1.55 -40.54 -17.96
N GLY A 22 2.01 -39.28 -18.02
CA GLY A 22 1.65 -38.32 -19.06
C GLY A 22 0.46 -37.43 -18.68
N LEU A 23 0.43 -36.22 -19.26
CA LEU A 23 -0.60 -35.21 -19.00
C LEU A 23 -1.67 -35.20 -20.09
N ASP A 24 -2.93 -35.21 -19.67
CA ASP A 24 -4.08 -35.15 -20.57
C ASP A 24 -4.08 -33.82 -21.38
N GLY A 25 -4.38 -33.90 -22.68
CA GLY A 25 -4.37 -32.74 -23.58
C GLY A 25 -5.49 -31.72 -23.36
N ASP A 26 -6.46 -32.03 -22.50
CA ASP A 26 -7.53 -31.12 -22.10
C ASP A 26 -7.14 -30.22 -20.92
N ILE A 27 -6.01 -30.46 -20.26
CA ILE A 27 -5.46 -29.60 -19.21
C ILE A 27 -4.90 -28.33 -19.86
N VAL A 28 -5.37 -27.17 -19.43
CA VAL A 28 -4.97 -25.86 -19.98
C VAL A 28 -4.19 -25.00 -18.98
N TRP A 29 -4.37 -25.24 -17.69
CA TRP A 29 -3.64 -24.54 -16.64
C TRP A 29 -3.22 -25.48 -15.51
N ILE A 30 -1.97 -25.40 -15.11
CA ILE A 30 -1.40 -26.14 -13.98
C ILE A 30 -0.91 -25.12 -12.95
N ASP A 31 -1.52 -25.09 -11.78
CA ASP A 31 -1.16 -24.21 -10.66
C ASP A 31 -0.39 -25.00 -9.59
N LEU A 32 0.89 -24.65 -9.42
CA LEU A 32 1.77 -25.17 -8.39
C LEU A 32 1.72 -24.23 -7.19
N ASP A 33 1.02 -24.65 -6.14
CA ASP A 33 0.93 -23.94 -4.87
C ASP A 33 1.90 -24.54 -3.85
N ALA A 34 2.95 -23.77 -3.53
CA ALA A 34 4.06 -24.15 -2.68
C ALA A 34 4.52 -25.59 -2.95
N PRO A 35 4.95 -25.91 -4.20
CA PRO A 35 5.31 -27.26 -4.56
C PRO A 35 6.52 -27.75 -3.76
N SER A 36 6.55 -29.05 -3.48
CA SER A 36 7.75 -29.72 -2.98
C SER A 36 8.76 -29.94 -4.11
N ARG A 37 10.03 -30.22 -3.77
CA ARG A 37 11.08 -30.56 -4.76
C ARG A 37 10.72 -31.77 -5.63
N GLU A 38 10.01 -32.74 -5.06
CA GLU A 38 9.53 -33.92 -5.78
C GLU A 38 8.42 -33.56 -6.79
N GLU A 39 7.50 -32.68 -6.39
CA GLU A 39 6.45 -32.13 -7.25
C GLU A 39 7.03 -31.26 -8.39
N GLU A 40 8.04 -30.43 -8.10
CA GLU A 40 8.78 -29.66 -9.11
C GLU A 40 9.42 -30.60 -10.15
N ALA A 41 10.25 -31.55 -9.70
CA ALA A 41 10.93 -32.49 -10.59
C ALA A 41 9.96 -33.33 -11.45
N ALA A 42 8.80 -33.69 -10.90
CA ALA A 42 7.75 -34.40 -11.64
C ALA A 42 7.17 -33.54 -12.79
N ILE A 43 6.96 -32.24 -12.56
CA ILE A 43 6.50 -31.30 -13.58
C ILE A 43 7.58 -31.03 -14.63
N GLU A 44 8.83 -30.85 -14.20
CA GLU A 44 9.97 -30.66 -15.09
C GLU A 44 10.12 -31.85 -16.04
N ALA A 45 10.03 -33.08 -15.53
CA ALA A 45 10.10 -34.28 -16.34
C ALA A 45 8.91 -34.43 -17.30
N ALA A 46 7.70 -34.08 -16.85
CA ALA A 46 6.48 -34.25 -17.66
C ALA A 46 6.33 -33.20 -18.77
N LEU A 47 6.81 -31.98 -18.54
CA LEU A 47 6.69 -30.87 -19.49
C LEU A 47 8.01 -30.52 -20.18
N SER A 48 9.14 -31.12 -19.79
CA SER A 48 10.48 -30.79 -20.29
C SER A 48 10.85 -29.30 -20.11
N ILE A 49 10.42 -28.70 -18.99
CA ILE A 49 10.69 -27.31 -18.61
C ILE A 49 11.56 -27.24 -17.35
N SER A 50 12.21 -26.10 -17.11
CA SER A 50 12.91 -25.75 -15.87
C SER A 50 11.95 -25.02 -14.92
N VAL A 51 11.51 -25.65 -13.83
CA VAL A 51 10.58 -25.01 -12.89
C VAL A 51 11.39 -24.13 -11.93
N PRO A 52 11.17 -22.80 -11.90
CA PRO A 52 11.95 -21.92 -11.05
C PRO A 52 11.64 -22.20 -9.58
N THR A 53 12.71 -22.29 -8.80
CA THR A 53 12.62 -22.59 -7.38
C THR A 53 12.26 -21.34 -6.59
N ARG A 54 11.90 -21.49 -5.32
CA ARG A 54 11.61 -20.34 -4.44
C ARG A 54 12.76 -19.33 -4.37
N GLU A 55 14.00 -19.79 -4.50
CA GLU A 55 15.18 -18.93 -4.44
C GLU A 55 15.37 -18.18 -5.76
N ASP A 56 15.22 -18.86 -6.90
CA ASP A 56 15.34 -18.24 -8.23
C ASP A 56 14.30 -17.14 -8.44
N LEU A 57 13.08 -17.34 -7.92
CA LEU A 57 12.03 -16.31 -7.99
C LEU A 57 12.40 -14.99 -7.28
N LYS A 58 13.33 -15.03 -6.31
CA LYS A 58 13.78 -13.84 -5.59
C LYS A 58 14.86 -13.06 -6.34
N ASP A 59 15.39 -13.59 -7.42
CA ASP A 59 16.40 -12.89 -8.21
C ASP A 59 15.84 -11.55 -8.70
N ILE A 60 16.61 -10.48 -8.52
CA ILE A 60 16.18 -9.12 -8.82
C ILE A 60 16.50 -8.75 -10.28
N GLU A 61 17.37 -9.52 -10.93
CA GLU A 61 17.85 -9.21 -12.28
C GLU A 61 16.70 -9.34 -13.31
N PRO A 62 16.38 -8.28 -14.08
CA PRO A 62 15.27 -8.31 -15.03
C PRO A 62 15.38 -9.40 -16.11
N SER A 63 16.61 -9.71 -16.54
CA SER A 63 16.96 -10.77 -17.49
C SER A 63 16.63 -12.18 -16.95
N SER A 64 16.69 -12.37 -15.64
CA SER A 64 16.32 -13.63 -14.97
C SER A 64 14.83 -13.75 -14.70
N ARG A 65 14.05 -12.66 -14.86
CA ARG A 65 12.60 -12.65 -14.60
C ARG A 65 11.75 -12.80 -15.85
N LEU A 66 12.21 -12.34 -17.02
CA LEU A 66 11.45 -12.37 -18.27
C LEU A 66 12.34 -12.89 -19.39
N PHE A 67 12.18 -14.14 -19.79
CA PHE A 67 13.03 -14.77 -20.82
C PHE A 67 12.29 -15.87 -21.59
N VAL A 68 12.90 -16.30 -22.70
CA VAL A 68 12.45 -17.43 -23.51
C VAL A 68 13.56 -18.47 -23.50
N GLU A 69 13.21 -19.71 -23.15
CA GLU A 69 14.14 -20.83 -23.13
C GLU A 69 13.48 -22.02 -23.84
N ASN A 70 14.18 -22.61 -24.83
CA ASN A 70 13.69 -23.75 -25.60
C ASN A 70 12.31 -23.58 -26.27
N GLY A 71 11.86 -22.34 -26.48
CA GLY A 71 10.55 -22.03 -27.06
C GLY A 71 9.45 -21.78 -26.02
N ASP A 72 9.68 -22.13 -24.77
CA ASP A 72 8.81 -21.82 -23.64
C ASP A 72 9.15 -20.45 -23.06
N VAL A 73 8.14 -19.76 -22.53
CA VAL A 73 8.28 -18.39 -22.05
C VAL A 73 8.15 -18.34 -20.54
N PHE A 74 9.17 -17.80 -19.87
CA PHE A 74 9.24 -17.68 -18.42
C PHE A 74 9.07 -16.23 -18.02
N MET A 75 8.10 -15.97 -17.14
CA MET A 75 7.78 -14.63 -16.68
C MET A 75 7.53 -14.63 -15.18
N THR A 76 8.24 -13.78 -14.45
CA THR A 76 8.05 -13.59 -13.01
C THR A 76 7.49 -12.21 -12.72
N ALA A 77 6.39 -12.14 -11.96
CA ALA A 77 5.84 -10.89 -11.47
C ALA A 77 5.62 -10.88 -9.95
N SER A 78 5.88 -9.71 -9.36
CA SER A 78 5.61 -9.44 -7.95
C SER A 78 4.16 -9.00 -7.78
N LEU A 79 3.39 -9.76 -7.02
CA LEU A 79 1.99 -9.45 -6.70
C LEU A 79 1.82 -9.06 -5.25
N VAL A 80 1.00 -8.04 -4.99
CA VAL A 80 0.60 -7.67 -3.63
C VAL A 80 -0.28 -8.74 -3.01
N TRP A 81 0.00 -9.09 -1.75
CA TRP A 81 -0.80 -10.01 -0.95
C TRP A 81 -0.89 -9.53 0.50
N LYS A 82 -1.76 -10.18 1.30
CA LYS A 82 -2.04 -9.80 2.70
C LYS A 82 -2.52 -8.35 2.87
N THR A 83 -3.28 -7.83 1.89
CA THR A 83 -3.80 -6.45 1.90
C THR A 83 -4.76 -6.15 3.05
N GLU A 84 -5.38 -7.18 3.63
CA GLU A 84 -6.28 -7.07 4.79
C GLU A 84 -5.53 -7.08 6.13
N THR A 85 -4.20 -7.15 6.13
CA THR A 85 -3.36 -7.18 7.33
C THR A 85 -2.55 -5.89 7.45
N ASP A 86 -2.02 -5.61 8.65
CA ASP A 86 -1.18 -4.42 8.90
C ASP A 86 0.16 -4.44 8.13
N PHE A 87 0.54 -5.61 7.60
CA PHE A 87 1.82 -5.84 6.92
C PHE A 87 1.58 -6.44 5.52
N PRO A 88 1.07 -5.63 4.57
CA PRO A 88 1.00 -6.06 3.19
C PRO A 88 2.40 -6.28 2.64
N ASP A 89 2.53 -7.26 1.76
CA ASP A 89 3.82 -7.62 1.18
C ASP A 89 3.67 -8.01 -0.28
N LEU A 90 4.81 -8.24 -0.94
CA LEU A 90 4.87 -8.79 -2.28
C LEU A 90 5.18 -10.28 -2.23
N THR A 91 4.70 -10.99 -3.23
CA THR A 91 5.11 -12.35 -3.54
C THR A 91 5.47 -12.42 -5.01
N ASP A 92 6.60 -13.04 -5.32
CA ASP A 92 6.97 -13.35 -6.70
C ASP A 92 6.23 -14.61 -7.15
N ILE A 93 5.70 -14.57 -8.36
CA ILE A 93 4.98 -15.67 -9.00
C ILE A 93 5.54 -15.85 -10.40
N ALA A 94 5.93 -17.08 -10.72
CA ALA A 94 6.28 -17.45 -12.09
C ALA A 94 5.05 -17.87 -12.88
N PHE A 95 5.03 -17.43 -14.13
CA PHE A 95 4.12 -17.78 -15.20
C PHE A 95 4.99 -18.38 -16.30
N ILE A 96 4.76 -19.64 -16.62
CA ILE A 96 5.46 -20.35 -17.68
C ILE A 96 4.43 -20.66 -18.75
N LEU A 97 4.63 -20.10 -19.93
CA LEU A 97 3.77 -20.31 -21.07
C LEU A 97 4.44 -21.35 -21.97
N THR A 98 3.87 -22.54 -22.01
CA THR A 98 4.29 -23.59 -22.94
C THR A 98 3.41 -23.57 -24.18
N HIS A 99 3.78 -24.34 -25.21
CA HIS A 99 3.04 -24.38 -26.48
C HIS A 99 1.53 -24.64 -26.33
N GLU A 100 1.10 -25.40 -25.32
CA GLU A 100 -0.30 -25.79 -25.13
C GLU A 100 -0.94 -25.26 -23.84
N ARG A 101 -0.15 -24.87 -22.84
CA ARG A 101 -0.63 -24.71 -21.46
C ARG A 101 0.02 -23.55 -20.73
N LEU A 102 -0.69 -23.05 -19.72
CA LEU A 102 -0.14 -22.13 -18.73
C LEU A 102 0.27 -22.92 -17.48
N VAL A 103 1.46 -22.65 -16.94
CA VAL A 103 1.90 -23.16 -15.65
C VAL A 103 2.18 -21.98 -14.72
N THR A 104 1.68 -22.02 -13.50
CA THR A 104 1.94 -21.01 -12.48
C THR A 104 2.65 -21.61 -11.28
N VAL A 105 3.68 -20.93 -10.76
CA VAL A 105 4.43 -21.37 -9.58
C VAL A 105 4.38 -20.25 -8.55
N ARG A 106 3.79 -20.54 -7.38
CA ARG A 106 3.58 -19.56 -6.33
C ARG A 106 3.83 -20.16 -4.95
N TYR A 107 4.32 -19.33 -4.03
CA TYR A 107 4.60 -19.70 -2.63
C TYR A 107 3.75 -18.90 -1.64
N ALA A 108 2.78 -18.15 -2.17
CA ALA A 108 1.76 -17.43 -1.45
C ALA A 108 0.48 -17.46 -2.27
N GLU A 109 -0.61 -17.00 -1.66
CA GLU A 109 -1.95 -17.15 -2.22
C GLU A 109 -2.64 -15.79 -2.39
N PRO A 110 -2.29 -15.00 -3.42
CA PRO A 110 -3.04 -13.81 -3.76
C PRO A 110 -4.49 -14.17 -4.12
N ARG A 111 -5.44 -13.36 -3.65
CA ARG A 111 -6.88 -13.60 -3.83
C ARG A 111 -7.30 -13.72 -5.31
N ALA A 112 -6.57 -13.08 -6.22
CA ALA A 112 -6.81 -13.13 -7.66
C ALA A 112 -6.82 -14.57 -8.22
N PHE A 113 -5.96 -15.47 -7.72
CA PHE A 113 -5.90 -16.86 -8.18
C PHE A 113 -7.18 -17.64 -7.86
N LYS A 114 -7.70 -17.47 -6.63
CA LYS A 114 -8.99 -18.06 -6.24
C LYS A 114 -10.15 -17.51 -7.05
N LEU A 115 -10.17 -16.19 -7.27
CA LEU A 115 -11.20 -15.53 -8.07
C LEU A 115 -11.19 -16.04 -9.52
N PHE A 116 -9.99 -16.18 -10.09
CA PHE A 116 -9.80 -16.67 -11.44
C PHE A 116 -10.20 -18.15 -11.59
N ALA A 117 -9.76 -19.02 -10.68
CA ALA A 117 -10.16 -20.42 -10.66
C ALA A 117 -11.69 -20.59 -10.60
N ALA A 118 -12.35 -19.80 -9.75
CA ALA A 118 -13.81 -19.79 -9.67
C ALA A 118 -14.48 -19.22 -10.93
N ALA A 119 -13.87 -18.23 -11.59
CA ALA A 119 -14.36 -17.67 -12.85
C ALA A 119 -14.24 -18.68 -13.99
N LEU A 120 -13.10 -19.36 -14.10
CA LEU A 120 -12.82 -20.40 -15.10
C LEU A 120 -13.89 -21.50 -15.09
N ALA A 121 -14.22 -22.02 -13.90
CA ALA A 121 -15.28 -23.02 -13.74
C ALA A 121 -16.65 -22.54 -14.24
N ARG A 122 -17.00 -21.26 -14.00
CA ARG A 122 -18.27 -20.67 -14.46
C ARG A 122 -18.31 -20.46 -15.97
N PHE A 123 -17.21 -20.01 -16.58
CA PHE A 123 -17.11 -19.84 -18.03
C PHE A 123 -17.38 -21.15 -18.76
N CYS A 124 -16.85 -22.25 -18.24
CA CYS A 124 -17.06 -23.58 -18.83
C CYS A 124 -18.46 -24.15 -18.55
N ALA A 125 -19.06 -23.87 -17.38
CA ALA A 125 -20.38 -24.40 -16.99
C ALA A 125 -21.58 -23.75 -17.72
N ASN A 126 -21.52 -22.46 -18.05
CA ASN A 126 -22.66 -21.70 -18.57
C ASN A 126 -22.90 -21.82 -20.10
N GLY A 127 -22.42 -22.89 -20.74
CA GLY A 127 -22.61 -23.10 -22.19
C GLY A 127 -21.98 -22.02 -23.10
N HIS A 128 -21.21 -21.11 -22.52
CA HIS A 128 -20.23 -20.27 -23.21
C HIS A 128 -18.87 -20.97 -23.31
N GLY A 129 -18.83 -22.28 -23.02
CA GLY A 129 -17.77 -23.15 -23.52
C GLY A 129 -17.60 -22.92 -25.03
N PRO A 130 -16.39 -23.11 -25.57
CA PRO A 130 -16.02 -22.63 -26.90
C PRO A 130 -17.13 -23.02 -27.88
N GLN A 131 -17.89 -22.01 -28.34
CA GLN A 131 -18.78 -22.21 -29.48
C GLN A 131 -17.90 -22.73 -30.62
N PRO A 132 -18.43 -23.56 -31.55
CA PRO A 132 -17.69 -23.97 -32.74
C PRO A 132 -17.52 -22.75 -33.67
N GLY A 133 -16.62 -21.89 -33.25
CA GLY A 133 -15.99 -20.74 -33.88
C GLY A 133 -14.54 -20.70 -33.40
N PRO A 134 -13.68 -19.84 -33.95
CA PRO A 134 -12.23 -19.91 -33.77
C PRO A 134 -11.70 -19.66 -32.33
N THR A 135 -12.55 -19.41 -31.34
CA THR A 135 -12.20 -19.09 -29.95
C THR A 135 -11.91 -20.34 -29.10
N ALA A 136 -10.91 -21.13 -29.48
CA ALA A 136 -10.32 -22.09 -28.56
C ALA A 136 -9.56 -21.33 -27.47
N MET A 137 -9.84 -21.56 -26.19
CA MET A 137 -9.07 -20.95 -25.09
C MET A 137 -7.61 -21.40 -25.19
N THR A 138 -6.76 -20.51 -25.69
CA THR A 138 -5.32 -20.71 -25.86
C THR A 138 -4.61 -20.41 -24.53
N ALA A 139 -3.39 -20.91 -24.35
CA ALA A 139 -2.59 -20.58 -23.18
C ALA A 139 -2.30 -19.06 -23.05
N PRO A 140 -1.95 -18.32 -24.14
CA PRO A 140 -1.82 -16.86 -24.09
C PRO A 140 -3.11 -16.16 -23.66
N HIS A 141 -4.27 -16.58 -24.18
CA HIS A 141 -5.55 -16.00 -23.80
C HIS A 141 -5.86 -16.25 -22.31
N LEU A 142 -5.63 -17.48 -21.84
CA LEU A 142 -5.85 -17.84 -20.43
C LEU A 142 -4.97 -17.02 -19.49
N MET A 143 -3.70 -16.83 -19.84
CA MET A 143 -2.78 -15.97 -19.11
C MET A 143 -3.27 -14.53 -19.07
N ALA A 144 -3.70 -13.98 -20.21
CA ALA A 144 -4.25 -12.63 -20.27
C ALA A 144 -5.50 -12.48 -19.38
N ARG A 145 -6.40 -13.47 -19.34
CA ARG A 145 -7.57 -13.46 -18.43
C ARG A 145 -7.18 -13.52 -16.94
N LEU A 146 -6.11 -14.25 -16.60
CA LEU A 146 -5.57 -14.26 -15.24
C LEU A 146 -4.99 -12.88 -14.87
N LEU A 147 -4.23 -12.26 -15.78
CA LEU A 147 -3.70 -10.91 -15.58
C LEU A 147 -4.79 -9.84 -15.47
N GLU A 148 -5.88 -9.95 -16.24
CA GLU A 148 -7.08 -9.12 -16.08
C GLU A 148 -7.64 -9.24 -14.66
N THR A 149 -7.81 -10.47 -14.16
CA THR A 149 -8.30 -10.71 -12.79
C THR A 149 -7.36 -10.12 -11.72
N ILE A 150 -6.05 -10.14 -11.96
CA ILE A 150 -5.05 -9.51 -11.09
C ILE A 150 -5.16 -7.98 -11.13
N SER A 151 -5.34 -7.40 -12.33
CA SER A 151 -5.56 -5.96 -12.53
C SER A 151 -6.83 -5.50 -11.81
N ASP A 152 -7.95 -6.20 -12.00
CA ASP A 152 -9.24 -5.92 -11.36
C ASP A 152 -9.12 -5.93 -9.82
N ARG A 153 -8.44 -6.95 -9.28
CA ARG A 153 -8.20 -7.01 -7.83
C ARG A 153 -7.32 -5.85 -7.34
N THR A 154 -6.36 -5.42 -8.15
CA THR A 154 -5.49 -4.27 -7.82
C THR A 154 -6.29 -2.97 -7.80
N ALA A 155 -7.22 -2.80 -8.75
CA ALA A 155 -8.16 -1.68 -8.78
C ALA A 155 -9.04 -1.66 -7.50
N GLU A 156 -9.61 -2.79 -7.11
CA GLU A 156 -10.44 -2.91 -5.90
C GLU A 156 -9.65 -2.52 -4.63
N ILE A 157 -8.40 -2.99 -4.49
CA ILE A 157 -7.52 -2.61 -3.37
C ILE A 157 -7.33 -1.09 -3.34
N LEU A 158 -7.11 -0.48 -4.51
CA LEU A 158 -6.82 0.94 -4.63
C LEU A 158 -8.03 1.83 -4.34
N GLU A 159 -9.24 1.40 -4.73
CA GLU A 159 -10.49 2.03 -4.36
C GLU A 159 -10.70 2.03 -2.83
N GLN A 160 -10.45 0.89 -2.19
CA GLN A 160 -10.54 0.77 -0.73
C GLN A 160 -9.55 1.69 -0.02
N GLU A 161 -8.31 1.76 -0.50
CA GLU A 161 -7.29 2.66 0.07
C GLU A 161 -7.63 4.13 -0.13
N THR A 162 -8.22 4.50 -1.28
CA THR A 162 -8.72 5.87 -1.50
C THR A 162 -9.78 6.24 -0.47
N ALA A 163 -10.78 5.36 -0.26
CA ALA A 163 -11.83 5.60 0.72
C ALA A 163 -11.30 5.71 2.16
N ARG A 164 -10.29 4.91 2.52
CA ARG A 164 -9.64 4.98 3.84
C ARG A 164 -8.87 6.29 4.03
N ILE A 165 -8.14 6.73 3.01
CA ILE A 165 -7.39 7.99 3.03
C ILE A 165 -8.32 9.19 3.11
N ASP A 166 -9.43 9.19 2.38
CA ASP A 166 -10.45 10.25 2.46
C ASP A 166 -11.07 10.33 3.86
N ALA A 167 -11.39 9.19 4.47
CA ALA A 167 -11.87 9.13 5.84
C ALA A 167 -10.82 9.67 6.84
N LEU A 168 -9.55 9.33 6.65
CA LEU A 168 -8.45 9.82 7.48
C LEU A 168 -8.23 11.33 7.30
N SER A 169 -8.30 11.82 6.07
CA SER A 169 -8.26 13.25 5.73
C SER A 169 -9.35 14.01 6.48
N LEU A 170 -10.59 13.53 6.43
CA LEU A 170 -11.69 14.10 7.19
C LEU A 170 -11.37 14.07 8.69
N GLN A 171 -10.83 13.00 9.26
CA GLN A 171 -10.50 12.94 10.70
C GLN A 171 -9.40 13.93 11.12
N VAL A 172 -8.42 14.21 10.25
CA VAL A 172 -7.35 15.18 10.49
C VAL A 172 -7.88 16.62 10.42
N PHE A 173 -8.75 16.92 9.45
CA PHE A 173 -9.24 18.28 9.21
C PHE A 173 -10.58 18.63 9.89
N SER A 174 -11.45 17.65 10.16
CA SER A 174 -12.75 17.84 10.82
C SER A 174 -12.59 17.99 12.34
N GLY A 175 -11.88 19.04 12.75
CA GLY A 175 -11.78 19.51 14.13
C GLY A 175 -12.78 20.62 14.42
N GLY A 176 -14.07 20.36 14.30
CA GLY A 176 -15.11 21.28 14.78
C GLY A 176 -15.28 21.19 16.30
N THR A 177 -15.13 22.34 16.99
CA THR A 177 -15.55 22.69 18.38
C THR A 177 -15.28 21.75 19.57
N LYS A 178 -14.94 20.47 19.39
CA LYS A 178 -14.60 19.52 20.47
C LYS A 178 -13.09 19.44 20.65
N ARG A 179 -12.65 19.54 21.91
CA ARG A 179 -11.24 19.41 22.31
C ARG A 179 -10.73 18.02 21.95
N ARG A 180 -9.72 17.95 21.09
CA ARG A 180 -9.05 16.69 20.68
C ARG A 180 -8.29 16.09 21.87
N PRO A 181 -8.22 14.76 21.99
CA PRO A 181 -7.36 14.13 22.99
C PRO A 181 -5.88 14.45 22.71
N PRO A 182 -5.03 14.47 23.75
CA PRO A 182 -3.60 14.64 23.56
C PRO A 182 -3.05 13.49 22.70
N ARG A 183 -2.10 13.81 21.82
CA ARG A 183 -1.48 12.89 20.84
C ARG A 183 -2.38 12.38 19.70
N TYR A 184 -3.57 12.95 19.53
CA TYR A 184 -4.50 12.52 18.47
C TYR A 184 -3.88 12.58 17.07
N LEU A 185 -3.16 13.65 16.76
CA LEU A 185 -2.55 13.81 15.43
C LEU A 185 -1.38 12.84 15.24
N GLU A 186 -0.59 12.59 16.28
CA GLU A 186 0.51 11.63 16.27
C GLU A 186 0.03 10.19 16.02
N GLU A 187 -1.10 9.79 16.60
CA GLU A 187 -1.73 8.48 16.32
C GLU A 187 -2.16 8.40 14.84
N ARG A 188 -2.76 9.47 14.30
CA ARG A 188 -3.16 9.51 12.89
C ARG A 188 -1.98 9.47 11.92
N LEU A 189 -0.81 9.99 12.30
CA LEU A 189 0.41 9.87 11.50
C LEU A 189 0.85 8.40 11.33
N LEU A 190 0.61 7.54 12.32
CA LEU A 190 0.88 6.11 12.21
C LEU A 190 -0.06 5.43 11.19
N ASP A 191 -1.35 5.81 11.21
CA ASP A 191 -2.33 5.36 10.21
C ASP A 191 -1.88 5.77 8.79
N VAL A 192 -1.49 7.04 8.59
CA VAL A 192 -0.95 7.55 7.32
C VAL A 192 0.24 6.71 6.84
N ALA A 193 1.17 6.36 7.74
CA ALA A 193 2.33 5.55 7.40
C ALA A 193 1.96 4.12 6.96
N SER A 194 0.94 3.50 7.57
CA SER A 194 0.45 2.19 7.12
C SER A 194 -0.15 2.22 5.72
N HIS A 195 -0.97 3.22 5.39
CA HIS A 195 -1.54 3.39 4.06
C HIS A 195 -0.45 3.65 3.00
N HIS A 196 0.54 4.47 3.34
CA HIS A 196 1.69 4.73 2.46
C HIS A 196 2.46 3.44 2.12
N ARG A 197 2.61 2.54 3.09
CA ARG A 197 3.30 1.25 2.88
C ARG A 197 2.56 0.36 1.88
N LEU A 198 1.23 0.19 2.05
CA LEU A 198 0.41 -0.59 1.12
C LEU A 198 0.49 0.00 -0.28
N LEU A 199 0.36 1.32 -0.41
CA LEU A 199 0.45 2.00 -1.69
C LEU A 199 1.80 1.79 -2.38
N GLY A 200 2.90 1.79 -1.61
CA GLY A 200 4.24 1.45 -2.10
C GLY A 200 4.30 0.03 -2.68
N LYS A 201 3.70 -0.96 -2.00
CA LYS A 201 3.62 -2.34 -2.48
C LYS A 201 2.76 -2.48 -3.74
N VAL A 202 1.63 -1.77 -3.80
CA VAL A 202 0.78 -1.72 -5.01
C VAL A 202 1.55 -1.12 -6.19
N LYS A 203 2.28 -0.02 -5.97
CA LYS A 203 3.11 0.62 -7.00
C LYS A 203 4.17 -0.33 -7.58
N GLU A 204 4.87 -1.04 -6.70
CA GLU A 204 5.91 -2.00 -7.09
C GLU A 204 5.31 -3.19 -7.85
N SER A 205 4.13 -3.67 -7.43
CA SER A 205 3.38 -4.72 -8.12
C SER A 205 2.94 -4.29 -9.53
N LEU A 206 2.34 -3.11 -9.67
CA LEU A 206 1.93 -2.55 -10.96
C LEU A 206 3.11 -2.35 -11.91
N ALA A 207 4.26 -1.89 -11.40
CA ALA A 207 5.47 -1.78 -12.20
C ALA A 207 5.98 -3.14 -12.70
N SER A 208 5.89 -4.18 -11.87
CA SER A 208 6.22 -5.55 -12.27
C SER A 208 5.25 -6.09 -13.33
N LEU A 209 3.95 -5.87 -13.15
CA LEU A 209 2.91 -6.28 -14.09
C LEU A 209 3.04 -5.54 -15.43
N SER A 210 3.35 -4.25 -15.41
CA SER A 210 3.60 -3.45 -16.61
C SER A 210 4.71 -4.06 -17.46
N ARG A 211 5.87 -4.38 -16.85
CA ARG A 211 6.99 -5.05 -17.55
C ARG A 211 6.59 -6.42 -18.12
N LEU A 212 5.89 -7.22 -17.32
CA LEU A 212 5.41 -8.54 -17.76
C LEU A 212 4.46 -8.42 -18.95
N VAL A 213 3.47 -7.53 -18.90
CA VAL A 213 2.49 -7.35 -19.99
C VAL A 213 3.16 -6.79 -21.24
N SER A 214 4.10 -5.85 -21.12
CA SER A 214 4.88 -5.36 -22.27
C SER A 214 5.68 -6.49 -22.93
N PHE A 215 6.30 -7.37 -22.14
CA PHE A 215 7.01 -8.53 -22.67
C PHE A 215 6.05 -9.54 -23.32
N LEU A 216 4.94 -9.88 -22.65
CA LEU A 216 3.89 -10.76 -23.16
C LEU A 216 3.34 -10.29 -24.52
N GLN A 217 3.07 -8.99 -24.67
CA GLN A 217 2.62 -8.39 -25.93
C GLN A 217 3.63 -8.53 -27.08
N SER A 218 4.94 -8.64 -26.77
CA SER A 218 5.97 -8.78 -27.80
C SER A 218 6.08 -10.20 -28.36
N LEU A 219 5.45 -11.19 -27.71
CA LEU A 219 5.58 -12.60 -28.06
C LEU A 219 4.78 -12.95 -29.32
N PRO A 220 5.35 -13.73 -30.26
CA PRO A 220 4.63 -14.20 -31.45
C PRO A 220 3.34 -14.95 -31.13
N ALA A 221 3.32 -15.73 -30.04
CA ALA A 221 2.14 -16.49 -29.61
C ALA A 221 0.96 -15.58 -29.24
N VAL A 222 1.21 -14.39 -28.69
CA VAL A 222 0.18 -13.39 -28.38
C VAL A 222 -0.18 -12.60 -29.63
N GLN A 223 0.79 -12.26 -30.48
CA GLN A 223 0.53 -11.53 -31.73
C GLN A 223 -0.31 -12.34 -32.74
N GLY A 224 -0.24 -13.66 -32.69
CA GLY A 224 -1.05 -14.57 -33.51
C GLY A 224 -2.46 -14.84 -32.96
N ASP A 225 -2.78 -14.37 -31.76
CA ASP A 225 -4.09 -14.55 -31.11
C ASP A 225 -4.73 -13.17 -30.86
N ASP A 226 -5.69 -12.81 -31.72
CA ASP A 226 -6.34 -11.50 -31.69
C ASP A 226 -7.01 -11.19 -30.34
N ASP A 227 -7.62 -12.19 -29.71
CA ASP A 227 -8.30 -12.03 -28.43
C ASP A 227 -7.29 -11.82 -27.30
N ALA A 228 -6.23 -12.61 -27.25
CA ALA A 228 -5.15 -12.44 -26.28
C ALA A 228 -4.46 -11.07 -26.45
N ARG A 229 -4.18 -10.67 -27.69
CA ARG A 229 -3.56 -9.37 -28.01
C ARG A 229 -4.42 -8.20 -27.57
N ASN A 230 -5.71 -8.22 -27.92
CA ASN A 230 -6.65 -7.16 -27.56
C ASN A 230 -6.79 -7.04 -26.03
N LEU A 231 -6.89 -8.18 -25.35
CA LEU A 231 -6.98 -8.21 -23.89
C LEU A 231 -5.70 -7.68 -23.23
N CYS A 232 -4.52 -8.08 -23.72
CA CYS A 232 -3.25 -7.56 -23.22
C CYS A 232 -3.14 -6.03 -23.41
N HIS A 233 -3.65 -5.48 -24.52
CA HIS A 233 -3.67 -4.02 -24.74
C HIS A 233 -4.58 -3.29 -23.76
N THR A 234 -5.73 -3.88 -23.40
CA THR A 234 -6.62 -3.33 -22.38
C THR A 234 -5.95 -3.37 -21.01
N ILE A 235 -5.40 -4.52 -20.61
CA ILE A 235 -4.68 -4.67 -19.32
C ILE A 235 -3.52 -3.69 -19.21
N ALA A 236 -2.75 -3.47 -20.27
CA ALA A 236 -1.66 -2.50 -20.25
C ALA A 236 -2.14 -1.06 -20.00
N ARG A 237 -3.28 -0.68 -20.60
CA ARG A 237 -3.92 0.63 -20.36
C ARG A 237 -4.44 0.73 -18.93
N ASP A 238 -5.05 -0.34 -18.40
CA ASP A 238 -5.58 -0.38 -17.04
C ASP A 238 -4.44 -0.26 -16.01
N ILE A 239 -3.36 -1.03 -16.16
CA ILE A 239 -2.17 -0.93 -15.30
C ILE A 239 -1.58 0.48 -15.31
N GLN A 240 -1.52 1.13 -16.48
CA GLN A 240 -1.04 2.50 -16.60
C GLN A 240 -1.95 3.47 -15.84
N SER A 241 -3.28 3.37 -16.02
CA SER A 241 -4.25 4.19 -15.30
C SER A 241 -4.19 3.98 -13.78
N LEU A 242 -4.07 2.73 -13.33
CA LEU A 242 -3.89 2.41 -11.91
C LEU A 242 -2.59 2.99 -11.35
N SER A 243 -1.51 2.98 -12.13
CA SER A 243 -0.20 3.55 -11.72
C SER A 243 -0.27 5.08 -11.57
N GLU A 244 -1.02 5.76 -12.43
CA GLU A 244 -1.31 7.19 -12.33
C GLU A 244 -2.15 7.49 -11.08
N HIS A 245 -3.19 6.69 -10.83
CA HIS A 245 -4.04 6.84 -9.64
C HIS A 245 -3.27 6.61 -8.33
N VAL A 246 -2.38 5.61 -8.30
CA VAL A 246 -1.43 5.40 -7.19
C VAL A 246 -0.57 6.64 -6.94
N SER A 247 -0.08 7.28 -8.01
CA SER A 247 0.75 8.48 -7.90
C SER A 247 -0.05 9.68 -7.35
N PHE A 248 -1.31 9.81 -7.76
CA PHE A 248 -2.24 10.80 -7.21
C PHE A 248 -2.48 10.59 -5.71
N ILE A 249 -2.80 9.37 -5.29
CA ILE A 249 -3.02 9.04 -3.87
C ILE A 249 -1.75 9.30 -3.05
N ALA A 250 -0.57 8.96 -3.56
CA ALA A 250 0.69 9.21 -2.86
C ALA A 250 0.91 10.72 -2.59
N GLY A 251 0.50 11.58 -3.54
CA GLY A 251 0.46 13.03 -3.35
C GLY A 251 -0.48 13.45 -2.23
N ASN A 252 -1.70 12.89 -2.18
CA ASN A 252 -2.66 13.17 -1.12
C ASN A 252 -2.14 12.74 0.27
N ILE A 253 -1.53 11.56 0.37
CA ILE A 253 -0.89 11.09 1.62
C ILE A 253 0.19 12.07 2.09
N THR A 254 1.02 12.57 1.16
CA THR A 254 2.08 13.54 1.49
C THR A 254 1.49 14.85 1.99
N PHE A 255 0.45 15.35 1.30
CA PHE A 255 -0.28 16.53 1.76
C PHE A 255 -0.88 16.34 3.16
N LEU A 256 -1.47 15.18 3.46
CA LEU A 256 -2.01 14.87 4.79
C LEU A 256 -0.93 14.83 5.86
N LEU A 257 0.23 14.25 5.56
CA LEU A 257 1.38 14.21 6.46
C LEU A 257 1.85 15.63 6.82
N ASP A 258 2.09 16.45 5.80
CA ASP A 258 2.58 17.83 5.95
C ASP A 258 1.57 18.71 6.70
N ALA A 259 0.29 18.60 6.34
CA ALA A 259 -0.78 19.33 7.02
C ALA A 259 -0.92 18.92 8.49
N SER A 260 -0.81 17.63 8.79
CA SER A 260 -0.85 17.10 10.16
C SER A 260 0.32 17.63 10.99
N LEU A 261 1.54 17.61 10.45
CA LEU A 261 2.71 18.21 11.09
C LEU A 261 2.55 19.72 11.31
N GLY A 262 1.94 20.43 10.34
CA GLY A 262 1.59 21.84 10.47
C GLY A 262 0.63 22.10 11.64
N LEU A 263 -0.43 21.29 11.78
CA LEU A 263 -1.38 21.38 12.88
C LEU A 263 -0.73 21.09 14.25
N ILE A 264 0.14 20.08 14.33
CA ILE A 264 0.91 19.78 15.55
C ILE A 264 1.77 20.98 15.96
N ASN A 265 2.47 21.59 14.99
CA ASN A 265 3.27 22.79 15.25
C ASN A 265 2.42 23.97 15.71
N LEU A 266 1.21 24.16 15.17
CA LEU A 266 0.29 25.19 15.64
C LEU A 266 -0.17 24.95 17.09
N GLU A 267 -0.49 23.69 17.45
CA GLU A 267 -0.85 23.33 18.83
C GLU A 267 0.31 23.55 19.80
N GLN A 268 1.53 23.14 19.43
CA GLN A 268 2.73 23.38 20.25
C GLN A 268 3.04 24.88 20.40
N ASN A 269 2.94 25.66 19.32
CA ASN A 269 3.13 27.11 19.36
C ASN A 269 2.09 27.80 20.25
N ALA A 270 0.84 27.35 20.23
CA ALA A 270 -0.21 27.86 21.12
C ALA A 270 0.13 27.59 22.60
N ILE A 271 0.61 26.38 22.93
CA ILE A 271 1.04 26.03 24.29
C ILE A 271 2.20 26.93 24.74
N ILE A 272 3.24 27.08 23.90
CA ILE A 272 4.40 27.94 24.20
C ILE A 272 3.98 29.39 24.39
N LYS A 273 3.06 29.89 23.55
CA LYS A 273 2.54 31.25 23.65
C LYS A 273 1.82 31.49 24.99
N ILE A 274 1.01 30.54 25.45
CA ILE A 274 0.33 30.62 26.76
C ILE A 274 1.35 30.68 27.90
N PHE A 275 2.35 29.79 27.92
CA PHE A 275 3.39 29.79 28.95
C PHE A 275 4.24 31.07 28.93
N SER A 276 4.54 31.59 27.74
CA SER A 276 5.30 32.84 27.57
C SER A 276 4.52 34.04 28.12
N ILE A 277 3.21 34.13 27.81
CA ILE A 277 2.35 35.20 28.33
C ILE A 277 2.24 35.09 29.86
N ALA A 278 2.01 33.89 30.40
CA ALA A 278 1.96 33.67 31.84
C ALA A 278 3.27 34.11 32.53
N SER A 279 4.42 33.75 31.95
CA SER A 279 5.74 34.12 32.49
C SER A 279 5.93 35.63 32.52
N VAL A 280 5.63 36.34 31.43
CA VAL A 280 5.78 37.81 31.38
C VAL A 280 4.82 38.53 32.34
N VAL A 281 3.63 37.96 32.59
CA VAL A 281 2.67 38.50 33.56
C VAL A 281 3.11 38.27 35.01
N PHE A 282 3.73 37.13 35.34
CA PHE A 282 4.08 36.77 36.72
C PHE A 282 5.52 37.06 37.14
N LEU A 283 6.50 37.11 36.22
CA LEU A 283 7.91 37.36 36.53
C LEU A 283 8.15 38.75 37.17
N PRO A 284 7.61 39.87 36.64
CA PRO A 284 7.85 41.19 37.23
C PRO A 284 7.29 41.35 38.66
N PRO A 285 6.03 40.94 38.97
CA PRO A 285 5.56 40.94 40.37
C PRO A 285 6.43 40.09 41.29
N THR A 286 6.88 38.92 40.80
CA THR A 286 7.74 38.02 41.57
C THR A 286 9.10 38.66 41.86
N LEU A 287 9.67 39.40 40.90
CA LEU A 287 10.91 40.14 41.10
C LEU A 287 10.74 41.25 42.15
N VAL A 288 9.65 42.02 42.09
CA VAL A 288 9.35 43.05 43.10
C VAL A 288 9.22 42.41 44.48
N ALA A 289 8.46 41.32 44.60
CA ALA A 289 8.30 40.59 45.86
C ALA A 289 9.64 40.04 46.38
N SER A 290 10.51 39.56 45.47
CA SER A 290 11.82 39.05 45.82
C SER A 290 12.76 40.14 46.33
N ILE A 291 12.78 41.34 45.71
CA ILE A 291 13.61 42.48 46.13
C ILE A 291 13.21 42.95 47.53
N TYR A 292 11.91 43.13 47.78
CA TYR A 292 11.41 43.57 49.08
C TYR A 292 11.42 42.45 50.15
N GLY A 293 11.68 41.20 49.75
CA GLY A 293 11.92 40.06 50.64
C GLY A 293 13.37 39.88 51.06
N MET A 294 14.31 40.70 50.57
CA MET A 294 15.73 40.60 50.91
C MET A 294 16.02 41.20 52.30
N ASN A 295 16.94 40.60 53.06
CA ASN A 295 17.29 41.03 54.41
C ASN A 295 18.48 42.03 54.44
N PHE A 296 18.39 43.15 53.72
CA PHE A 296 19.43 44.18 53.76
C PHE A 296 19.19 45.22 54.86
N GLN A 297 20.27 45.71 55.48
CA GLN A 297 20.21 46.73 56.54
C GLN A 297 19.85 48.14 56.01
N PHE A 298 20.24 48.48 54.78
CA PHE A 298 19.93 49.75 54.13
C PHE A 298 18.92 49.56 53.00
N MET A 299 17.64 49.58 53.34
CA MET A 299 16.52 49.68 52.40
C MET A 299 15.74 50.97 52.71
N PRO A 300 16.00 52.09 52.00
CA PRO A 300 15.37 53.38 52.32
C PRO A 300 13.84 53.34 52.22
N GLU A 301 13.26 52.43 51.45
CA GLU A 301 11.82 52.33 51.19
C GLU A 301 11.03 51.64 52.30
N THR A 302 11.64 50.78 53.13
CA THR A 302 10.94 50.01 54.19
C THR A 302 10.63 50.85 55.42
N GLY A 303 11.40 51.92 55.68
CA GLY A 303 11.11 52.88 56.75
C GLY A 303 9.96 53.84 56.41
N TRP A 304 9.45 53.80 55.17
CA TRP A 304 8.42 54.73 54.69
C TRP A 304 7.02 54.15 54.93
N THR A 305 6.11 54.94 55.52
CA THR A 305 4.75 54.51 55.88
C THR A 305 3.92 53.99 54.69
N TYR A 306 4.25 54.44 53.47
CA TYR A 306 3.57 54.02 52.24
C TYR A 306 4.33 52.96 51.43
N GLY A 307 5.50 52.48 51.90
CA GLY A 307 6.35 51.54 51.16
C GLY A 307 5.64 50.21 50.85
N TYR A 308 4.98 49.62 51.85
CA TYR A 308 4.23 48.36 51.66
C TYR A 308 3.05 48.51 50.68
N PRO A 309 2.12 49.47 50.84
CA PRO A 309 1.07 49.73 49.84
C PRO A 309 1.61 49.99 48.43
N MET A 310 2.69 50.78 48.30
CA MET A 310 3.30 51.07 47.00
C MET A 310 3.89 49.83 46.34
N SER A 311 4.49 48.91 47.10
CA SER A 311 5.02 47.65 46.55
C SER A 311 3.90 46.76 45.98
N LEU A 312 2.74 46.68 46.64
CA LEU A 312 1.57 45.94 46.14
C LEU A 312 1.00 46.57 44.86
N ILE A 313 0.92 47.90 44.81
CA ILE A 313 0.50 48.62 43.60
C ILE A 313 1.51 48.36 42.47
N ALA A 314 2.81 48.42 42.74
CA ALA A 314 3.84 48.14 41.76
C ALA A 314 3.72 46.70 41.20
N MET A 315 3.52 45.70 42.06
CA MET A 315 3.25 44.32 41.65
C MET A 315 2.02 44.23 40.75
N LEU A 316 0.90 44.83 41.17
CA LEU A 316 -0.36 44.81 40.42
C LEU A 316 -0.21 45.47 39.04
N VAL A 317 0.36 46.68 38.98
CA VAL A 317 0.61 47.41 37.74
C VAL A 317 1.53 46.61 36.82
N SER A 318 2.57 45.99 37.37
CA SER A 318 3.54 45.20 36.60
C SER A 318 2.94 43.94 35.96
N ALA A 319 1.86 43.38 36.52
CA ALA A 319 1.12 42.28 35.91
C ALA A 319 0.07 42.78 34.88
N ILE A 320 -0.62 43.88 35.20
CA ILE A 320 -1.71 44.43 34.38
C ILE A 320 -1.19 45.02 33.06
N VAL A 321 -0.07 45.76 33.08
CA VAL A 321 0.47 46.43 31.90
C VAL A 321 0.80 45.44 30.77
N PRO A 322 1.57 44.35 31.01
CA PRO A 322 1.82 43.34 29.98
C PRO A 322 0.55 42.63 29.51
N TYR A 323 -0.38 42.32 30.43
CA TYR A 323 -1.64 41.66 30.08
C TYR A 323 -2.45 42.48 29.05
N PHE A 324 -2.63 43.78 29.29
CA PHE A 324 -3.33 44.64 28.34
C PHE A 324 -2.56 44.83 27.03
N PHE A 325 -1.23 44.91 27.08
CA PHE A 325 -0.40 44.98 25.88
C PHE A 325 -0.58 43.74 24.97
N PHE A 326 -0.53 42.53 25.53
CA PHE A 326 -0.74 41.30 24.77
C PHE A 326 -2.18 41.16 24.26
N ARG A 327 -3.17 41.62 25.04
CA ARG A 327 -4.57 41.66 24.61
C ARG A 327 -4.77 42.58 23.41
N TRP A 328 -4.16 43.76 23.42
CA TRP A 328 -4.26 44.70 22.30
C TRP A 328 -3.60 44.18 21.01
N LYS A 329 -2.51 43.42 21.13
CA LYS A 329 -1.86 42.76 19.98
C LYS A 329 -2.60 41.55 19.42
N GLY A 330 -3.73 41.14 20.02
CA GLY A 330 -4.46 39.93 19.62
C GLY A 330 -3.70 38.64 19.96
N TRP A 331 -2.82 38.69 20.97
CA TRP A 331 -2.08 37.51 21.41
C TRP A 331 -2.87 36.67 22.42
N LEU A 332 -3.92 37.25 22.99
CA LEU A 332 -4.84 36.65 23.97
C LEU A 332 -6.24 36.46 23.36
#